data_AF-A0A3D1L130-F1
#
_entry.id   AF-A0A3D1L130-F1
#
_cell.length_a   1.000
_cell.length_b   1.000
_cell.length_c   1.000
_cell.angle_alpha   90.00
_cell.angle_beta   90.00
_cell.angle_gamma   90.00
#
_symmetry.space_group_name_H-M   'P 1'
#
loop_
_entity.id
_entity.type
_entity.pdbx_description
1 polymer ?
#
loop_
_entity_poly.entity_id
_entity_poly.type
_entity_poly.pdbx_seq_one_letter_code
_entity_poly.pdbx_strand_id
1 'polypeptide(L)'
;MIQLIKMNLQVSIKIILMKTIIRSSLICVFVLISSSVLFAQRNIKSELKRDVVKIEDGRYTIEEYGLISSFDKDYEVKISASAPVSLLSRDNFMRYYGAFSSSIFSTWFSQEGIKAPDDLLVVLKEKPGKQVELTVTITMSESGVDYVIATKNSKSAMTIQWQYQLFADPPAQ
;
A
#
# COMPACT_ATOMS: atom_id res chain seq x y z
N MET A 1 -70.15 12.08 24.61
CA MET A 1 -69.09 12.93 25.19
C MET A 1 -67.86 12.13 25.64
N ILE A 2 -67.99 11.10 26.50
CA ILE A 2 -66.87 10.30 27.02
C ILE A 2 -66.08 9.54 25.92
N GLN A 3 -66.77 8.99 24.91
CA GLN A 3 -66.15 8.30 23.77
C GLN A 3 -65.22 9.22 22.96
N LEU A 4 -65.62 10.48 22.74
CA LEU A 4 -64.84 11.46 21.99
C LEU A 4 -63.55 11.85 22.72
N ILE A 5 -63.60 11.95 24.05
CA ILE A 5 -62.46 12.27 24.91
C ILE A 5 -61.45 11.11 24.91
N LYS A 6 -61.93 9.85 25.01
CA LYS A 6 -61.07 8.67 24.91
C LYS A 6 -60.37 8.56 23.56
N MET A 7 -61.07 8.88 22.46
CA MET A 7 -60.51 8.85 21.12
C MET A 7 -59.42 9.91 20.93
N ASN A 8 -59.64 11.15 21.39
CA ASN A 8 -58.62 12.20 21.34
C ASN A 8 -57.39 11.87 22.19
N LEU A 9 -57.57 11.29 23.38
CA LEU A 9 -56.47 10.90 24.26
C LEU A 9 -55.60 9.79 23.63
N GLN A 10 -56.22 8.79 22.99
CA GLN A 10 -55.51 7.72 22.28
C GLN A 10 -54.68 8.25 21.10
N VAL A 11 -55.20 9.23 20.35
CA VAL A 11 -54.47 9.86 19.24
C VAL A 11 -53.28 10.67 19.76
N SER A 12 -53.47 11.47 20.82
CA SER A 12 -52.37 12.24 21.42
C SER A 12 -51.25 11.35 21.96
N ILE A 13 -51.57 10.23 22.61
CA ILE A 13 -50.58 9.27 23.13
C ILE A 13 -49.76 8.66 21.98
N LYS A 14 -50.41 8.26 20.87
CA LYS A 14 -49.71 7.72 19.70
C LYS A 14 -48.74 8.72 19.07
N ILE A 15 -49.15 9.98 18.97
CA ILE A 15 -48.30 11.06 18.42
C ILE A 15 -47.06 11.29 19.30
N ILE A 16 -47.22 11.26 20.63
CA ILE A 16 -46.11 11.42 21.58
C ILE A 16 -45.13 10.25 21.47
N LEU A 17 -45.63 9.01 21.47
CA LEU A 17 -44.82 7.80 21.30
C LEU A 17 -44.03 7.80 19.99
N MET A 18 -44.69 8.14 18.88
CA MET A 18 -44.06 8.21 17.57
C MET A 18 -42.93 9.25 17.52
N LYS A 19 -43.12 10.42 18.13
CA LYS A 19 -42.07 11.45 18.24
C LYS A 19 -40.88 10.98 19.08
N THR A 20 -41.13 10.24 20.16
CA THR A 20 -40.05 9.70 21.02
C THR A 20 -39.24 8.62 20.30
N ILE A 21 -39.89 7.74 19.54
CA ILE A 21 -39.22 6.70 18.74
C ILE A 21 -38.36 7.31 17.62
N ILE A 22 -38.88 8.34 16.92
CA ILE A 22 -38.13 9.03 15.87
C ILE A 22 -36.90 9.74 16.47
N ARG A 23 -37.06 10.39 17.63
CA ARG A 23 -35.95 11.05 18.33
C ARG A 23 -34.87 10.06 18.79
N SER A 24 -35.25 8.91 19.36
CA SER A 24 -34.27 7.90 19.78
C SER A 24 -33.55 7.26 18.60
N SER A 25 -34.26 7.00 17.49
CA SER A 25 -33.66 6.47 16.26
C SER A 25 -32.64 7.43 15.66
N LEU A 26 -32.93 8.74 15.65
CA LEU A 26 -32.00 9.77 15.17
C LEU A 26 -30.71 9.82 16.01
N ILE A 27 -30.83 9.69 17.33
CA ILE A 27 -29.66 9.66 18.23
C ILE A 27 -28.81 8.41 17.94
N CYS A 28 -29.42 7.23 17.79
CA CYS A 28 -28.70 6.00 17.44
C CYS A 28 -27.93 6.12 16.12
N VAL A 29 -28.56 6.67 15.08
CA VAL A 29 -27.89 6.87 13.78
C VAL A 29 -26.71 7.83 13.92
N PHE A 30 -26.85 8.91 14.71
CA PHE A 30 -25.78 9.88 14.93
C PHE A 30 -24.57 9.26 15.68
N VAL A 31 -24.82 8.39 16.65
CA VAL A 31 -23.76 7.66 17.39
C VAL A 31 -23.02 6.66 16.50
N LEU A 32 -23.74 5.97 15.61
CA LEU A 32 -23.12 5.02 14.68
C LEU A 32 -22.23 5.72 13.64
N ILE A 33 -22.65 6.88 13.12
CA ILE A 33 -21.87 7.66 12.15
C ILE A 33 -20.60 8.24 12.79
N SER A 34 -20.70 8.76 14.01
CA SER A 34 -19.52 9.33 14.70
C SER A 34 -18.48 8.28 15.08
N SER A 35 -18.91 7.04 15.32
CA SER A 35 -18.00 5.93 15.63
C SER A 35 -17.15 5.51 14.42
N SER A 36 -17.70 5.50 13.20
CA SER A 36 -16.96 5.06 12.00
C SER A 36 -15.85 6.03 11.55
N VAL A 37 -16.01 7.34 11.80
CA VAL A 37 -15.03 8.37 11.40
C VAL A 37 -13.72 8.26 12.18
N LEU A 38 -13.78 7.88 13.46
CA LEU A 38 -12.59 7.80 14.34
C LEU A 38 -11.67 6.62 13.99
N PHE A 39 -12.22 5.50 13.53
CA PHE A 39 -11.44 4.32 13.19
C PHE A 39 -10.77 4.43 11.80
N ALA A 40 -11.40 5.07 10.82
CA ALA A 40 -10.86 5.19 9.47
C ALA A 40 -9.70 6.22 9.35
N GLN A 41 -9.75 7.34 10.08
CA GLN A 41 -8.76 8.41 9.92
C GLN A 41 -7.45 8.20 10.69
N ARG A 42 -7.47 7.44 11.79
CA ARG A 42 -6.30 7.35 12.68
C ARG A 42 -5.12 6.61 12.06
N ASN A 43 -5.36 5.59 11.23
CA ASN A 43 -4.29 4.72 10.72
C ASN A 43 -3.66 5.25 9.41
N ILE A 44 -4.50 5.75 8.50
CA ILE A 44 -4.06 6.25 7.19
C ILE A 44 -3.11 7.45 7.33
N LYS A 45 -3.37 8.35 8.28
CA LYS A 45 -2.55 9.56 8.48
C LYS A 45 -1.16 9.23 9.01
N SER A 46 -1.00 8.19 9.82
CA SER A 46 0.32 7.74 10.29
C SER A 46 1.08 7.00 9.20
N GLU A 47 0.41 6.16 8.40
CA GLU A 47 1.03 5.47 7.27
C GLU A 47 1.53 6.45 6.20
N LEU A 48 0.72 7.46 5.83
CA LEU A 48 1.10 8.48 4.85
C LEU A 48 2.23 9.42 5.34
N LYS A 49 2.47 9.48 6.66
CA LYS A 49 3.52 10.29 7.27
C LYS A 49 4.80 9.53 7.54
N ARG A 50 4.83 8.20 7.32
CA ARG A 50 6.05 7.42 7.46
C ARG A 50 7.03 7.91 6.41
N ASP A 51 8.14 8.51 6.83
CA ASP A 51 9.21 8.81 5.89
C ASP A 51 9.81 7.48 5.43
N VAL A 52 9.42 7.07 4.21
CA VAL A 52 9.82 5.80 3.62
C VAL A 52 11.31 5.83 3.24
N VAL A 53 11.83 7.02 2.94
CA VAL A 53 13.23 7.24 2.58
C VAL A 53 13.99 7.77 3.77
N LYS A 54 15.04 7.07 4.16
CA LYS A 54 16.01 7.56 5.14
C LYS A 54 17.24 8.10 4.41
N ILE A 55 17.94 9.02 5.07
CA ILE A 55 19.25 9.51 4.61
C ILE A 55 20.26 9.09 5.66
N GLU A 56 21.09 8.11 5.31
CA GLU A 56 22.11 7.55 6.19
C GLU A 56 23.43 7.47 5.40
N ASP A 57 24.53 7.94 5.98
CA ASP A 57 25.87 7.91 5.37
C ASP A 57 25.94 8.53 3.96
N GLY A 58 25.21 9.62 3.73
CA GLY A 58 25.18 10.30 2.42
C GLY A 58 24.45 9.52 1.32
N ARG A 59 23.61 8.54 1.70
CA ARG A 59 22.80 7.72 0.80
C ARG A 59 21.33 7.83 1.15
N TYR A 60 20.48 7.86 0.14
CA TYR A 60 19.07 7.53 0.28
C TYR A 60 18.94 6.02 0.49
N THR A 61 18.17 5.60 1.49
CA THR A 61 17.89 4.20 1.79
C THR A 61 16.39 3.98 1.99
N ILE A 62 15.89 2.87 1.45
CA ILE A 62 14.52 2.38 1.69
C ILE A 62 14.64 0.94 2.14
N GLU A 63 13.87 0.57 3.16
CA GLU A 63 13.62 -0.81 3.52
C GLU A 63 12.12 -1.00 3.75
N GLU A 64 11.51 -1.83 2.92
CA GLU A 64 10.08 -2.12 2.96
C GLU A 64 9.82 -3.62 2.99
N TYR A 65 8.69 -3.95 3.59
CA TYR A 65 8.15 -5.30 3.63
C TYR A 65 6.76 -5.25 3.01
N GLY A 66 6.38 -6.34 2.36
CA GLY A 66 5.07 -6.40 1.73
C GLY A 66 4.70 -7.79 1.27
N LEU A 67 3.53 -7.86 0.67
CA LEU A 67 3.08 -9.03 -0.08
C LEU A 67 3.08 -8.74 -1.56
N ILE A 68 3.45 -9.76 -2.33
CA ILE A 68 3.20 -9.79 -3.77
C ILE A 68 2.37 -11.03 -4.09
N SER A 69 1.27 -10.83 -4.80
CA SER A 69 0.28 -11.88 -5.08
C SER A 69 0.47 -12.45 -6.48
N SER A 70 0.57 -13.78 -6.56
CA SER A 70 0.36 -14.53 -7.80
C SER A 70 -1.06 -15.10 -7.83
N PHE A 71 -1.46 -15.76 -8.92
CA PHE A 71 -2.78 -16.42 -8.94
C PHE A 71 -2.89 -17.58 -7.95
N ASP A 72 -1.77 -18.23 -7.60
CA ASP A 72 -1.76 -19.45 -6.80
C ASP A 72 -1.44 -19.19 -5.31
N LYS A 73 -0.58 -18.19 -5.04
CA LYS A 73 -0.18 -17.82 -3.68
C LYS A 73 0.35 -16.39 -3.55
N ASP A 74 0.34 -15.91 -2.31
CA ASP A 74 1.04 -14.69 -1.91
C ASP A 74 2.47 -15.02 -1.47
N TYR A 75 3.39 -14.11 -1.74
CA TYR A 75 4.78 -14.19 -1.31
C TYR A 75 5.10 -13.03 -0.37
N GLU A 76 5.70 -13.34 0.78
CA GLU A 76 6.22 -12.33 1.71
C GLU A 76 7.57 -11.81 1.20
N VAL A 77 7.62 -10.51 0.88
CA VAL A 77 8.79 -9.87 0.26
C VAL A 77 9.42 -8.81 1.17
N LYS A 78 10.75 -8.73 1.09
CA LYS A 78 11.53 -7.61 1.61
C LYS A 78 12.21 -6.91 0.44
N ILE A 79 12.05 -5.59 0.35
CA ILE A 79 12.69 -4.77 -0.67
C ILE A 79 13.58 -3.77 0.03
N SER A 80 14.83 -3.70 -0.39
CA SER A 80 15.81 -2.73 0.08
C SER A 80 16.38 -2.00 -1.12
N ALA A 81 16.51 -0.68 -1.04
CA ALA A 81 17.09 0.13 -2.09
C ALA A 81 18.05 1.17 -1.52
N SER A 82 19.15 1.45 -2.23
CA SER A 82 20.07 2.52 -1.85
C SER A 82 20.62 3.29 -3.05
N ALA A 83 20.85 4.59 -2.87
CA ALA A 83 21.47 5.47 -3.87
C ALA A 83 22.29 6.59 -3.18
N PRO A 84 23.45 7.01 -3.69
CA PRO A 84 24.11 8.23 -3.21
C PRO A 84 23.21 9.46 -3.35
N VAL A 85 23.19 10.34 -2.35
CA VAL A 85 22.44 11.61 -2.41
C VAL A 85 22.95 12.52 -3.52
N SER A 86 24.25 12.40 -3.87
CA SER A 86 24.87 13.13 -4.97
C SER A 86 24.42 12.67 -6.36
N LEU A 87 23.87 11.45 -6.49
CA LEU A 87 23.55 10.86 -7.79
C LEU A 87 22.22 11.37 -8.34
N LEU A 88 21.19 11.47 -7.49
CA LEU A 88 19.82 11.72 -7.90
C LEU A 88 19.01 12.32 -6.75
N SER A 89 17.97 13.10 -7.05
CA SER A 89 17.09 13.66 -6.02
C SER A 89 16.27 12.57 -5.32
N ARG A 90 15.80 12.84 -4.10
CA ARG A 90 14.91 11.95 -3.33
C ARG A 90 13.67 11.50 -4.14
N ASP A 91 13.07 12.39 -4.91
CA ASP A 91 11.87 12.07 -5.70
C ASP A 91 12.21 11.15 -6.88
N ASN A 92 13.35 11.40 -7.54
CA ASN A 92 13.84 10.51 -8.59
C ASN A 92 14.23 9.14 -8.03
N PHE A 93 14.80 9.10 -6.82
CA PHE A 93 15.11 7.85 -6.12
C PHE A 93 13.86 6.99 -5.94
N MET A 94 12.80 7.60 -5.41
CA MET A 94 11.51 6.94 -5.21
C MET A 94 10.90 6.44 -6.52
N ARG A 95 10.99 7.25 -7.58
CA ARG A 95 10.47 6.88 -8.91
C ARG A 95 11.21 5.68 -9.49
N TYR A 96 12.54 5.69 -9.45
CA TYR A 96 13.35 4.57 -9.93
C TYR A 96 13.14 3.33 -9.08
N TYR A 97 13.08 3.47 -7.76
CA TYR A 97 12.78 2.38 -6.83
C TYR A 97 11.47 1.68 -7.20
N GLY A 98 10.38 2.44 -7.39
CA GLY A 98 9.09 1.89 -7.80
C GLY A 98 9.15 1.16 -9.14
N ALA A 99 9.78 1.78 -10.15
CA ALA A 99 9.90 1.17 -11.48
C ALA A 99 10.74 -0.13 -11.47
N PHE A 100 11.90 -0.10 -10.82
CA PHE A 100 12.79 -1.26 -10.76
C PHE A 100 12.18 -2.40 -9.94
N SER A 101 11.59 -2.12 -8.79
CA SER A 101 10.94 -3.15 -7.97
C SER A 101 9.88 -3.92 -8.78
N SER A 102 8.94 -3.22 -9.41
CA SER A 102 7.91 -3.86 -10.27
C SER A 102 8.52 -4.67 -11.42
N SER A 103 9.53 -4.12 -12.12
CA SER A 103 10.19 -4.81 -13.23
C SER A 103 10.95 -6.07 -12.79
N ILE A 104 11.64 -6.01 -11.63
CA ILE A 104 12.38 -7.13 -11.05
C ILE A 104 11.41 -8.26 -10.70
N PHE A 105 10.28 -7.96 -10.06
CA PHE A 105 9.29 -8.99 -9.71
C PHE A 105 8.65 -9.63 -10.93
N SER A 106 8.25 -8.82 -11.92
CA SER A 106 7.69 -9.33 -13.17
C SER A 106 8.67 -10.27 -13.89
N THR A 107 9.95 -9.86 -13.97
CA THR A 107 11.01 -10.68 -14.57
C THR A 107 11.22 -11.97 -13.79
N TRP A 108 11.28 -11.91 -12.46
CA TRP A 108 11.47 -13.07 -11.61
C TRP A 108 10.32 -14.08 -11.73
N PHE A 109 9.06 -13.61 -11.67
CA PHE A 109 7.90 -14.47 -11.87
C PHE A 109 7.91 -15.16 -13.23
N SER A 110 8.27 -14.42 -14.29
CA SER A 110 8.39 -14.99 -15.63
C SER A 110 9.48 -16.07 -15.70
N GLN A 111 10.64 -15.84 -15.07
CA GLN A 111 11.75 -16.80 -15.01
C GLN A 111 11.41 -18.08 -14.24
N GLU A 112 10.66 -17.95 -13.14
CA GLU A 112 10.20 -19.08 -12.33
C GLU A 112 8.93 -19.76 -12.92
N GLY A 113 8.40 -19.26 -14.04
CA GLY A 113 7.20 -19.79 -14.68
C GLY A 113 5.91 -19.59 -13.88
N ILE A 114 5.91 -18.64 -12.95
CA ILE A 114 4.76 -18.33 -12.09
C ILE A 114 3.84 -17.36 -12.82
N LYS A 115 2.55 -17.70 -12.90
CA LYS A 115 1.54 -16.82 -13.48
C LYS A 115 1.13 -15.77 -12.45
N ALA A 116 1.22 -14.51 -12.81
CA ALA A 116 0.81 -13.39 -11.98
C ALA A 116 -0.06 -12.41 -12.80
N PRO A 117 -0.89 -11.59 -12.12
CA PRO A 117 -1.59 -10.50 -12.78
C PRO A 117 -0.64 -9.55 -13.51
N ASP A 118 -1.12 -8.90 -14.56
CA ASP A 118 -0.32 -7.90 -15.31
C ASP A 118 0.02 -6.68 -14.43
N ASP A 119 -0.84 -6.37 -13.44
CA ASP A 119 -0.70 -5.31 -12.45
C ASP A 119 -0.07 -5.82 -11.15
N LEU A 120 1.15 -6.35 -11.25
CA LEU A 120 1.94 -6.76 -10.09
C LEU A 120 2.23 -5.57 -9.16
N LEU A 121 1.48 -5.51 -8.06
CA LEU A 121 1.60 -4.50 -7.03
C LEU A 121 2.11 -5.13 -5.74
N VAL A 122 3.08 -4.46 -5.12
CA VAL A 122 3.53 -4.81 -3.77
C VAL A 122 2.61 -4.13 -2.78
N VAL A 123 1.87 -4.92 -2.02
CA VAL A 123 1.05 -4.42 -0.91
C VAL A 123 1.97 -4.26 0.29
N LEU A 124 2.34 -3.02 0.59
CA LEU A 124 3.19 -2.70 1.73
C LEU A 124 2.53 -3.16 3.04
N LYS A 125 3.33 -3.78 3.90
CA LYS A 125 2.92 -4.21 5.23
C LYS A 125 3.95 -3.81 6.27
N GLU A 126 3.52 -3.75 7.52
CA GLU A 126 4.46 -3.76 8.62
C GLU A 126 5.29 -5.04 8.58
N LYS A 127 6.54 -4.94 9.05
CA LYS A 127 7.51 -6.04 9.00
C LYS A 127 6.86 -7.34 9.50
N PRO A 128 6.76 -8.39 8.66
CA PRO A 128 6.10 -9.61 9.05
C PRO A 128 6.87 -10.29 10.18
N GLY A 129 6.14 -10.92 11.09
CA GLY A 129 6.72 -11.84 12.08
C GLY A 129 7.09 -13.22 11.50
N LYS A 130 6.80 -13.45 10.22
CA LYS A 130 7.09 -14.69 9.47
C LYS A 130 8.39 -14.58 8.66
N GLN A 131 8.89 -15.72 8.19
CA GLN A 131 10.07 -15.79 7.32
C GLN A 131 9.77 -15.13 5.97
N VAL A 132 10.58 -14.15 5.58
CA VAL A 132 10.57 -13.54 4.24
C VAL A 132 10.98 -14.59 3.22
N GLU A 133 10.16 -14.77 2.17
CA GLU A 133 10.41 -15.75 1.12
C GLU A 133 11.33 -15.22 0.03
N LEU A 134 11.25 -13.91 -0.24
CA LEU A 134 12.02 -13.25 -1.28
C LEU A 134 12.54 -11.89 -0.80
N THR A 135 13.85 -11.70 -0.92
CA THR A 135 14.52 -10.44 -0.61
C THR A 135 15.10 -9.85 -1.88
N VAL A 136 14.73 -8.61 -2.19
CA VAL A 136 15.28 -7.83 -3.29
C VAL A 136 16.13 -6.71 -2.70
N THR A 137 17.38 -6.61 -3.16
CA THR A 137 18.28 -5.51 -2.81
C THR A 137 18.67 -4.78 -4.08
N ILE A 138 18.38 -3.49 -4.16
CA ILE A 138 18.64 -2.61 -5.30
C ILE A 138 19.71 -1.59 -4.88
N THR A 139 20.78 -1.49 -5.65
CA THR A 139 21.86 -0.53 -5.44
C THR A 139 22.02 0.31 -6.69
N MET A 140 21.71 1.60 -6.57
CA MET A 140 21.87 2.57 -7.64
C MET A 140 23.23 3.26 -7.47
N SER A 141 23.97 3.35 -8.56
CA SER A 141 25.31 3.91 -8.65
C SER A 141 25.46 4.69 -9.96
N GLU A 142 26.56 5.41 -10.13
CA GLU A 142 26.86 6.08 -11.41
C GLU A 142 26.98 5.08 -12.58
N SER A 143 27.48 3.88 -12.31
CA SER A 143 27.61 2.81 -13.31
C SER A 143 26.28 2.15 -13.70
N GLY A 144 25.23 2.29 -12.91
CA GLY A 144 23.97 1.61 -13.17
C GLY A 144 23.24 1.19 -11.90
N VAL A 145 22.36 0.22 -12.08
CA VAL A 145 21.53 -0.36 -11.04
C VAL A 145 21.87 -1.84 -10.91
N ASP A 146 22.49 -2.18 -9.78
CA ASP A 146 22.70 -3.56 -9.39
C ASP A 146 21.50 -4.02 -8.58
N TYR A 147 20.99 -5.21 -8.87
CA TYR A 147 20.00 -5.84 -8.00
C TYR A 147 20.30 -7.30 -7.72
N VAL A 148 19.92 -7.70 -6.52
CA VAL A 148 20.09 -9.06 -6.01
C VAL A 148 18.72 -9.56 -5.57
N ILE A 149 18.32 -10.72 -6.09
CA ILE A 149 17.14 -11.45 -5.64
C ILE A 149 17.65 -12.65 -4.84
N ALA A 150 17.28 -12.72 -3.57
CA ALA A 150 17.59 -13.85 -2.70
C ALA A 150 16.28 -14.53 -2.28
N THR A 151 16.15 -15.81 -2.58
CA THR A 151 15.14 -16.70 -2.02
C THR A 151 15.75 -17.57 -0.93
N LYS A 152 14.95 -18.42 -0.30
CA LYS A 152 15.45 -19.44 0.64
C LYS A 152 16.48 -20.39 0.01
N ASN A 153 16.40 -20.63 -1.31
CA ASN A 153 17.15 -21.69 -1.99
C ASN A 153 18.14 -21.17 -3.03
N SER A 154 18.01 -19.91 -3.45
CA SER A 154 18.78 -19.35 -4.57
C SER A 154 19.09 -17.87 -4.37
N LYS A 155 20.18 -17.43 -5.00
CA LYS A 155 20.55 -16.02 -5.07
C LYS A 155 20.90 -15.70 -6.53
N SER A 156 20.22 -14.72 -7.10
CA SER A 156 20.49 -14.18 -8.43
C SER A 156 20.93 -12.74 -8.30
N ALA A 157 21.90 -12.32 -9.12
CA ALA A 157 22.39 -10.96 -9.16
C ALA A 157 22.46 -10.51 -10.62
N MET A 158 22.05 -9.27 -10.88
CA MET A 158 22.06 -8.69 -12.21
C MET A 158 22.39 -7.20 -12.12
N THR A 159 23.04 -6.69 -13.15
CA THR A 159 23.41 -5.28 -13.30
C THR A 159 22.73 -4.71 -14.53
N ILE A 160 21.99 -3.62 -14.35
CA ILE A 160 21.36 -2.86 -15.42
C ILE A 160 22.14 -1.56 -15.60
N GLN A 161 22.70 -1.35 -16.78
CA GLN A 161 23.33 -0.07 -17.13
C GLN A 161 22.25 0.98 -17.43
N TRP A 162 22.43 2.23 -16.98
CA TRP A 162 21.46 3.33 -17.19
C TRP A 162 21.08 3.55 -18.66
N GLN A 163 22.01 3.24 -19.57
CA GLN A 163 21.88 3.47 -21.01
C GLN A 163 20.71 2.74 -21.66
N TYR A 164 20.15 1.70 -21.01
CA TYR A 164 19.02 0.94 -21.56
C TYR A 164 17.62 1.48 -21.20
N GLN A 165 17.50 2.53 -20.38
CA GLN A 165 16.18 3.03 -19.95
C GLN A 165 15.97 4.56 -20.07
N LEU A 166 17.00 5.35 -20.34
CA LEU A 166 16.87 6.82 -20.40
C LEU A 166 16.91 7.41 -21.83
N PHE A 167 17.32 6.62 -22.83
CA PHE A 167 17.44 7.06 -24.22
C PHE A 167 17.07 5.93 -25.19
N ALA A 168 15.80 5.51 -25.17
CA ALA A 168 15.25 4.93 -26.40
C ALA A 168 14.84 6.12 -27.26
N ASP A 169 15.72 6.57 -28.15
CA ASP A 169 15.29 7.43 -29.25
C ASP A 169 14.16 6.70 -29.99
N PRO A 170 13.03 7.36 -30.28
CA PRO A 170 11.98 6.73 -31.07
C PRO A 170 12.59 6.27 -32.40
N PRO A 171 12.18 5.11 -32.93
CA PRO A 171 12.70 4.63 -34.21
C PRO A 171 12.48 5.72 -35.25
N ALA A 172 13.56 6.10 -35.94
CA ALA A 172 13.50 7.06 -37.03
C ALA A 172 12.46 6.58 -38.05
N GLN A 173 11.41 7.37 -38.24
CA GLN A 173 10.41 7.19 -39.30
C GLN A 173 11.01 7.58 -40.66
#